data_AF-A0A0W7YKX3-F1
#
_entry.id   AF-A0A0W7YKX3-F1
#
_cell.length_a   1.000
_cell.length_b   1.000
_cell.length_c   1.000
_cell.angle_alpha   90.00
_cell.angle_beta   90.00
_cell.angle_gamma   90.00
#
_symmetry.space_group_name_H-M   'P 1'
#
loop_
_entity.id
_entity.type
_entity.pdbx_description
1 polymer ?
#
loop_
_entity_poly.entity_id
_entity_poly.type
_entity_poly.pdbx_seq_one_letter_code
_entity_poly.pdbx_strand_id
1 'polypeptide(L)'
;MGAWGYKALESDEGLDVVGFLQDFMKHHKESSQITLWSIVQMMKNKGFFGDNFEDIDFFYDISAMALAELYCQYLDTGQIYGYESKNVQVHWTANEDSLTFILQYLKDIQDEKPDQHGGREMTELWRESESWLEWQSNLAYLIQRIEQEISCLQQ
;
A
#
# COMPACT_ATOMS: atom_id res chain seq x y z
N MET A 1 -7.53 -4.56 16.08
CA MET A 1 -7.60 -3.77 14.86
C MET A 1 -8.28 -2.46 15.22
N GLY A 2 -7.50 -1.47 15.66
CA GLY A 2 -7.96 -0.10 15.91
C GLY A 2 -7.56 0.78 14.72
N ALA A 3 -8.55 1.36 14.04
CA ALA A 3 -8.33 2.48 13.14
C ALA A 3 -8.77 3.76 13.84
N TRP A 4 -7.93 4.79 13.81
CA TRP A 4 -8.23 6.11 14.38
C TRP A 4 -8.39 7.20 13.31
N GLY A 5 -8.37 6.81 12.04
CA GLY A 5 -8.56 7.66 10.87
C GLY A 5 -8.88 6.83 9.63
N TYR A 6 -9.10 7.49 8.49
CA TYR A 6 -9.60 6.89 7.25
C TYR A 6 -8.49 6.36 6.32
N LYS A 7 -7.22 6.62 6.66
CA LYS A 7 -6.07 6.14 5.91
C LYS A 7 -5.61 4.79 6.42
N ALA A 8 -4.99 4.00 5.54
CA ALA A 8 -4.36 2.75 5.96
C ALA A 8 -3.23 3.01 6.97
N LEU A 9 -2.45 4.09 6.78
CA LEU A 9 -1.42 4.54 7.73
C LEU A 9 -1.97 5.05 9.08
N GLU A 10 -3.30 5.10 9.23
CA GLU A 10 -4.03 5.44 10.45
C GLU A 10 -4.72 4.21 11.08
N SER A 11 -4.18 3.01 10.80
CA SER A 11 -4.64 1.73 11.38
C SER A 11 -3.46 0.92 11.92
N ASP A 12 -3.73 0.07 12.93
CA ASP A 12 -2.73 -0.88 13.47
C ASP A 12 -2.11 -1.74 12.34
N GLU A 13 -2.95 -2.26 11.44
CA GLU A 13 -2.54 -3.14 10.34
C GLU A 13 -1.67 -2.40 9.30
N GLY A 14 -1.96 -1.13 9.03
CA GLY A 14 -1.10 -0.31 8.17
C GLY A 14 0.22 0.05 8.83
N LEU A 15 0.25 0.20 10.17
CA LEU A 15 1.49 0.40 10.91
C LEU A 15 2.37 -0.87 10.94
N ASP A 16 1.77 -2.07 10.85
CA ASP A 16 2.54 -3.30 10.66
C ASP A 16 3.33 -3.29 9.34
N VAL A 17 2.75 -2.76 8.25
CA VAL A 17 3.47 -2.54 6.99
C VAL A 17 4.62 -1.56 7.18
N VAL A 18 4.39 -0.44 7.87
CA VAL A 18 5.43 0.55 8.15
C VAL A 18 6.58 -0.06 8.94
N GLY A 19 6.28 -0.76 10.04
CA GLY A 19 7.30 -1.40 10.89
C GLY A 19 8.11 -2.43 10.12
N PHE A 20 7.43 -3.26 9.32
CA PHE A 20 8.07 -4.22 8.45
C PHE A 20 9.04 -3.57 7.43
N LEU A 21 8.60 -2.52 6.73
CA LEU A 21 9.43 -1.83 5.74
C LEU A 21 10.61 -1.10 6.39
N GLN A 22 10.41 -0.51 7.56
CA GLN A 22 11.49 0.08 8.35
C GLN A 22 12.57 -0.95 8.67
N ASP A 23 12.16 -2.14 9.13
CA ASP A 23 13.11 -3.21 9.43
C ASP A 23 13.79 -3.72 8.16
N PHE A 24 13.06 -3.89 7.06
CA PHE A 24 13.62 -4.24 5.76
C PHE A 24 14.72 -3.24 5.34
N MET A 25 14.44 -1.94 5.37
CA MET A 25 15.40 -0.89 5.01
C MET A 25 16.61 -0.85 5.96
N LYS A 26 16.43 -1.08 7.27
CA LYS A 26 17.54 -1.17 8.23
C LYS A 26 18.49 -2.33 7.94
N HIS A 27 18.03 -3.41 7.32
CA HIS A 27 18.88 -4.54 6.93
C HIS A 27 19.50 -4.35 5.54
N HIS A 28 18.90 -3.53 4.68
CA HIS A 28 19.38 -3.21 3.33
C HIS A 28 20.32 -1.97 3.27
N LYS A 29 21.16 -1.77 4.30
CA LYS A 29 22.04 -0.58 4.43
C LYS A 29 23.05 -0.35 3.30
N GLU A 30 23.30 -1.36 2.46
CA GLU A 30 24.31 -1.29 1.40
C GLU A 30 23.79 -0.62 0.12
N SER A 31 22.47 -0.53 -0.08
CA SER A 31 21.88 0.10 -1.27
C SER A 31 21.14 1.37 -0.90
N SER A 32 21.53 2.50 -1.49
CA SER A 32 20.79 3.76 -1.42
C SER A 32 19.51 3.73 -2.27
N GLN A 33 19.29 2.66 -3.04
CA GLN A 33 18.13 2.48 -3.90
C GLN A 33 17.42 1.16 -3.59
N ILE A 34 16.12 1.23 -3.42
CA ILE A 34 15.24 0.09 -3.20
C ILE A 34 14.14 0.13 -4.26
N THR A 35 13.93 -0.98 -4.95
CA THR A 35 12.84 -1.05 -5.92
C THR A 35 11.53 -1.40 -5.23
N LEU A 36 10.43 -0.79 -5.68
CA LEU A 36 9.08 -1.09 -5.20
C LEU A 36 8.72 -2.55 -5.49
N TRP A 37 9.25 -3.13 -6.56
CA TRP A 37 9.15 -4.56 -6.83
C TRP A 37 9.79 -5.42 -5.72
N SER A 38 11.00 -5.08 -5.26
CA SER A 38 11.65 -5.78 -4.14
C SER A 38 10.82 -5.69 -2.86
N ILE A 39 10.18 -4.53 -2.62
CA ILE A 39 9.27 -4.33 -1.48
C ILE A 39 8.07 -5.27 -1.61
N VAL A 40 7.38 -5.27 -2.76
CA VAL A 40 6.22 -6.14 -3.03
C VAL A 40 6.59 -7.61 -2.83
N GLN A 41 7.71 -8.07 -3.38
CA GLN A 41 8.15 -9.46 -3.23
C GLN A 41 8.43 -9.84 -1.77
N MET A 42 9.05 -8.94 -1.00
CA MET A 42 9.31 -9.23 0.41
C MET A 42 8.02 -9.23 1.24
N MET A 43 7.09 -8.32 0.96
CA MET A 43 5.76 -8.30 1.58
C MET A 43 4.99 -9.59 1.28
N LYS A 44 4.99 -10.06 0.02
CA LYS A 44 4.41 -11.36 -0.37
C LYS A 44 5.01 -12.51 0.44
N ASN A 45 6.35 -12.60 0.48
CA ASN A 45 7.05 -13.65 1.24
C ASN A 45 6.76 -13.64 2.75
N LYS A 46 6.24 -12.52 3.27
CA LYS A 46 5.93 -12.32 4.68
C LYS A 46 4.44 -12.43 4.99
N GLY A 47 3.60 -12.69 3.99
CA GLY A 47 2.17 -12.89 4.17
C GLY A 47 1.36 -11.59 4.26
N PHE A 48 1.86 -10.49 3.71
CA PHE A 48 1.09 -9.24 3.58
C PHE A 48 0.15 -9.24 2.36
N PHE A 49 0.25 -10.25 1.49
CA PHE A 49 -0.60 -10.41 0.32
C PHE A 49 -0.94 -11.89 0.16
N GLY A 50 -2.10 -12.17 -0.45
CA GLY A 50 -2.49 -13.52 -0.84
C GLY A 50 -1.59 -14.13 -1.92
N ASP A 51 -1.70 -15.44 -2.13
CA ASP A 51 -0.99 -16.14 -3.20
C ASP A 51 -1.47 -15.65 -4.57
N ASN A 52 -2.75 -15.28 -4.65
CA ASN A 52 -3.40 -14.70 -5.82
C ASN A 52 -4.38 -13.56 -5.41
N PHE A 53 -4.97 -12.86 -6.39
CA PHE A 53 -5.90 -11.75 -6.12
C PHE A 53 -7.31 -12.21 -5.69
N GLU A 54 -7.64 -13.50 -5.85
CA GLU A 54 -8.89 -14.10 -5.36
C GLU A 54 -8.81 -14.44 -3.87
N ASP A 55 -7.59 -14.55 -3.32
CA ASP A 55 -7.35 -14.65 -1.89
C ASP A 55 -7.58 -13.27 -1.25
N ILE A 56 -8.84 -12.96 -0.97
CA ILE A 56 -9.27 -11.68 -0.40
C ILE A 56 -9.23 -11.80 1.12
N ASP A 57 -8.54 -10.85 1.76
CA ASP A 57 -8.49 -10.69 3.22
C ASP A 57 -8.35 -9.19 3.54
N PHE A 58 -9.01 -8.74 4.61
CA PHE A 58 -8.93 -7.35 5.07
C PHE A 58 -7.47 -6.88 5.25
N PHE A 59 -6.61 -7.74 5.78
CA PHE A 59 -5.20 -7.41 5.99
C PHE A 59 -4.44 -7.20 4.68
N TYR A 60 -4.76 -7.97 3.63
CA TYR A 60 -4.13 -7.80 2.32
C TYR A 60 -4.54 -6.48 1.66
N ASP A 61 -5.82 -6.11 1.81
CA ASP A 61 -6.35 -4.85 1.32
C ASP A 61 -5.72 -3.66 2.03
N ILE A 62 -5.66 -3.70 3.38
CA ILE A 62 -4.95 -2.66 4.16
C ILE A 62 -3.48 -2.60 3.75
N SER A 63 -2.84 -3.75 3.53
CA SER A 63 -1.43 -3.81 3.16
C SER A 63 -1.15 -3.14 1.81
N ALA A 64 -2.03 -3.35 0.83
CA ALA A 64 -1.95 -2.70 -0.47
C ALA A 64 -2.18 -1.19 -0.36
N MET A 65 -3.19 -0.76 0.40
CA MET A 65 -3.47 0.65 0.62
C MET A 65 -2.33 1.36 1.37
N ALA A 66 -1.78 0.75 2.42
CA ALA A 66 -0.65 1.30 3.18
C ALA A 66 0.59 1.45 2.29
N LEU A 67 0.90 0.45 1.46
CA LEU A 67 2.02 0.55 0.52
C LEU A 67 1.80 1.68 -0.50
N ALA A 68 0.58 1.82 -1.02
CA ALA A 68 0.21 2.90 -1.94
C ALA A 68 0.36 4.29 -1.28
N GLU A 69 -0.16 4.46 -0.06
CA GLU A 69 -0.05 5.70 0.70
C GLU A 69 1.41 6.07 0.98
N LEU A 70 2.23 5.10 1.39
CA LEU A 70 3.66 5.31 1.62
C LEU A 70 4.38 5.75 0.36
N TYR A 71 4.09 5.09 -0.77
CA TYR A 71 4.73 5.43 -2.03
C TYR A 71 4.31 6.83 -2.51
N CYS A 72 3.03 7.17 -2.44
CA CYS A 72 2.55 8.50 -2.80
C CYS A 72 3.17 9.59 -1.90
N GLN A 73 3.24 9.35 -0.59
CA GLN A 73 3.90 10.26 0.32
C GLN A 73 5.39 10.42 0.01
N TYR A 74 6.08 9.33 -0.34
CA TYR A 74 7.48 9.39 -0.77
C TYR A 74 7.65 10.20 -2.06
N LEU A 75 6.75 10.06 -3.04
CA LEU A 75 6.80 10.86 -4.27
C LEU A 75 6.65 12.36 -3.98
N ASP A 76 5.78 12.72 -3.05
CA ASP A 76 5.48 14.12 -2.76
C ASP A 76 6.55 14.79 -1.87
N THR A 77 7.17 14.03 -0.96
CA THR A 77 8.07 14.57 0.07
C THR A 77 9.53 14.18 -0.11
N GLY A 78 9.82 13.14 -0.89
CA GLY A 78 11.13 12.48 -0.95
C GLY A 78 11.51 11.76 0.36
N GLN A 79 10.58 11.64 1.31
CA GLN A 79 10.79 11.03 2.62
C GLN A 79 9.93 9.79 2.79
N ILE A 80 10.49 8.77 3.44
CA ILE A 80 9.77 7.55 3.76
C ILE A 80 9.18 7.70 5.15
N TYR A 81 7.86 7.57 5.26
CA TYR A 81 7.14 7.77 6.51
C TYR A 81 7.69 6.90 7.65
N GLY A 82 7.92 7.53 8.80
CA GLY A 82 8.47 6.88 10.00
C GLY A 82 9.94 6.46 9.88
N TYR A 83 10.62 6.70 8.76
CA TYR A 83 12.03 6.36 8.59
C TYR A 83 12.92 7.59 8.72
N GLU A 84 13.50 7.76 9.91
CA GLU A 84 14.52 8.79 10.17
C GLU A 84 15.93 8.18 10.19
N SER A 85 16.60 8.17 9.04
CA SER A 85 18.01 7.77 8.93
C SER A 85 18.89 9.00 8.78
N LYS A 86 19.77 9.24 9.76
CA LYS A 86 20.76 10.34 9.72
C LYS A 86 21.92 10.08 8.76
N ASN A 87 22.11 8.85 8.30
CA ASN A 87 23.36 8.42 7.66
C ASN A 87 23.19 7.87 6.23
N VAL A 88 21.99 7.45 5.84
CA VAL A 88 21.71 6.87 4.50
C VAL A 88 20.36 7.34 4.01
N GLN A 89 20.35 8.05 2.88
CA GLN A 89 19.13 8.40 2.17
C GLN A 89 18.73 7.22 1.27
N VAL A 90 17.58 6.61 1.60
CA VAL A 90 16.99 5.52 0.82
C VAL A 90 16.07 6.13 -0.23
N HIS A 91 16.26 5.74 -1.48
CA HIS A 91 15.44 6.17 -2.61
C HIS A 91 14.62 5.00 -3.10
N TRP A 92 13.31 5.18 -3.20
CA TRP A 92 12.45 4.21 -3.86
C TRP A 92 12.43 4.47 -5.36
N THR A 93 12.50 3.40 -6.13
CA THR A 93 12.27 3.38 -7.56
C THR A 93 11.15 2.41 -7.88
N ALA A 94 10.20 2.79 -8.73
CA ALA A 94 9.12 1.91 -9.15
C ALA A 94 9.34 1.41 -10.57
N ASN A 95 8.82 0.20 -10.83
CA ASN A 95 8.64 -0.33 -12.18
C ASN A 95 7.16 -0.55 -12.45
N GLU A 96 6.81 -0.70 -13.73
CA GLU A 96 5.42 -0.89 -14.16
C GLU A 96 4.76 -2.09 -13.48
N ASP A 97 5.48 -3.21 -13.31
CA ASP A 97 4.95 -4.42 -12.67
C ASP A 97 4.53 -4.18 -11.21
N SER A 98 5.35 -3.47 -10.43
CA SER A 98 5.04 -3.16 -9.03
C SER A 98 3.86 -2.21 -8.89
N LEU A 99 3.77 -1.20 -9.75
CA LEU A 99 2.67 -0.24 -9.74
C LEU A 99 1.36 -0.89 -10.20
N THR A 100 1.42 -1.72 -11.24
CA THR A 100 0.27 -2.47 -11.75
C THR A 100 -0.24 -3.46 -10.70
N PHE A 101 0.66 -4.10 -9.95
CA PHE A 101 0.30 -4.99 -8.85
C PHE A 101 -0.49 -4.24 -7.76
N ILE A 102 0.00 -3.08 -7.31
CA ILE A 102 -0.70 -2.27 -6.30
C ILE A 102 -2.03 -1.76 -6.86
N LEU A 103 -2.02 -1.25 -8.10
CA LEU A 103 -3.22 -0.74 -8.77
C LEU A 103 -4.32 -1.79 -8.87
N GLN A 104 -3.97 -3.05 -9.14
CA GLN A 104 -4.94 -4.13 -9.21
C GLN A 104 -5.65 -4.33 -7.88
N TYR A 105 -4.93 -4.35 -6.75
CA TYR A 105 -5.57 -4.42 -5.43
C TYR A 105 -6.51 -3.24 -5.19
N LEU A 106 -6.06 -2.00 -5.46
CA LEU A 106 -6.88 -0.82 -5.22
C LEU A 106 -8.16 -0.83 -6.07
N LYS A 107 -8.07 -1.25 -7.34
CA LYS A 107 -9.24 -1.41 -8.22
C LYS A 107 -10.17 -2.51 -7.74
N ASP A 108 -9.63 -3.64 -7.29
CA ASP A 108 -10.44 -4.75 -6.77
C ASP A 108 -11.22 -4.34 -5.50
N ILE A 109 -10.61 -3.50 -4.65
CA ILE A 109 -11.27 -2.89 -3.50
C ILE A 109 -12.38 -1.94 -3.97
N GLN A 110 -12.08 -1.04 -4.92
CA GLN A 110 -13.03 -0.06 -5.44
C GLN A 110 -14.23 -0.72 -6.14
N ASP A 111 -13.98 -1.79 -6.89
CA ASP A 111 -14.99 -2.55 -7.63
C ASP A 111 -15.77 -3.52 -6.72
N GLU A 112 -15.45 -3.55 -5.42
CA GLU A 112 -16.05 -4.45 -4.43
C GLU A 112 -16.03 -5.90 -4.90
N LYS A 113 -14.92 -6.34 -5.51
CA LYS A 113 -14.81 -7.72 -5.99
C LYS A 113 -15.04 -8.67 -4.81
N PRO A 114 -16.04 -9.56 -4.90
CA PRO A 114 -16.47 -10.34 -3.76
C PRO A 114 -15.51 -11.51 -3.50
N ASP A 115 -15.38 -11.85 -2.23
CA ASP A 115 -14.76 -13.08 -1.77
C ASP A 115 -15.71 -14.28 -1.91
N GLN A 116 -15.31 -15.43 -1.36
CA GLN A 116 -16.13 -16.66 -1.31
C GLN A 116 -17.46 -16.50 -0.54
N HIS A 117 -17.62 -15.45 0.26
CA HIS A 117 -18.81 -15.12 1.03
C HIS A 117 -19.71 -14.09 0.34
N GLY A 118 -19.31 -13.60 -0.84
CA GLY A 118 -20.12 -12.71 -1.67
C GLY A 118 -19.98 -11.23 -1.34
N GLY A 119 -19.03 -10.88 -0.47
CA GLY A 119 -18.77 -9.53 0.01
C GLY A 119 -17.30 -9.17 -0.03
N ARG A 120 -16.96 -7.92 0.27
CA ARG A 120 -15.57 -7.51 0.49
C ARG A 120 -15.48 -6.81 1.84
N GLU A 121 -14.87 -7.50 2.80
CA GLU A 121 -14.84 -7.10 4.21
C GLU A 121 -14.39 -5.64 4.39
N MET A 122 -13.33 -5.21 3.72
CA MET A 122 -12.85 -3.82 3.75
C MET A 122 -13.96 -2.81 3.43
N THR A 123 -14.66 -2.99 2.32
CA THR A 123 -15.69 -2.06 1.86
C THR A 123 -16.91 -2.10 2.76
N GLU A 124 -17.31 -3.28 3.23
CA GLU A 124 -18.42 -3.45 4.16
C GLU A 124 -18.17 -2.72 5.48
N LEU A 125 -16.99 -2.90 6.06
CA LEU A 125 -16.57 -2.23 7.30
C LEU A 125 -16.59 -0.70 7.14
N TRP A 126 -16.01 -0.17 6.06
CA TRP A 126 -15.95 1.28 5.86
C TRP A 126 -17.31 1.89 5.53
N ARG A 127 -18.22 1.15 4.89
CA ARG A 127 -19.56 1.65 4.55
C ARG A 127 -20.42 1.93 5.79
N GLU A 128 -20.12 1.28 6.90
CA GLU A 128 -20.76 1.53 8.21
C GLU A 128 -20.09 2.67 9.00
N SER A 129 -18.95 3.18 8.55
CA SER A 129 -18.16 4.22 9.23
C SER A 129 -18.61 5.64 8.88
N GLU A 130 -18.48 6.56 9.83
CA GLU A 130 -18.69 8.00 9.61
C GLU A 130 -17.67 8.60 8.62
N SER A 131 -16.51 7.96 8.44
CA SER A 131 -15.47 8.40 7.50
C SER A 131 -15.50 7.68 6.15
N TRP A 132 -16.64 7.09 5.78
CA TRP A 132 -16.82 6.39 4.50
C TRP A 132 -16.40 7.23 3.29
N LEU A 133 -16.84 8.49 3.24
CA LEU A 133 -16.58 9.36 2.09
C LEU A 133 -15.09 9.74 1.99
N GLU A 134 -14.44 9.98 3.12
CA GLU A 134 -13.01 10.27 3.21
C GLU A 134 -12.18 9.06 2.79
N TRP A 135 -12.55 7.86 3.28
CA TRP A 135 -11.91 6.61 2.90
C TRP A 135 -12.05 6.34 1.39
N GLN A 136 -13.27 6.48 0.85
CA GLN A 136 -13.53 6.29 -0.58
C GLN A 136 -12.76 7.31 -1.43
N SER A 137 -12.69 8.57 -0.99
CA SER A 137 -11.93 9.62 -1.67
C SER A 137 -10.42 9.34 -1.63
N ASN A 138 -9.92 8.81 -0.51
CA ASN A 138 -8.52 8.38 -0.37
C ASN A 138 -8.20 7.25 -1.35
N LEU A 139 -9.03 6.21 -1.43
CA LEU A 139 -8.86 5.10 -2.37
C LEU A 139 -8.84 5.60 -3.83
N ALA A 140 -9.78 6.46 -4.21
CA ALA A 140 -9.83 7.05 -5.54
C ALA A 140 -8.59 7.90 -5.86
N TYR A 141 -8.10 8.67 -4.89
CA TYR A 141 -6.87 9.45 -5.02
C TYR A 141 -5.65 8.54 -5.25
N LEU A 142 -5.51 7.45 -4.47
CA LEU A 142 -4.40 6.51 -4.61
C LEU A 142 -4.40 5.83 -5.99
N ILE A 143 -5.57 5.38 -6.47
CA ILE A 143 -5.73 4.82 -7.82
C ILE A 143 -5.26 5.82 -8.87
N GLN A 144 -5.77 7.04 -8.84
CA GLN A 144 -5.42 8.08 -9.80
C GLN A 144 -3.93 8.40 -9.77
N ARG A 145 -3.32 8.49 -8.59
CA ARG A 145 -1.91 8.80 -8.41
C ARG A 145 -1.03 7.70 -9.00
N ILE A 146 -1.35 6.44 -8.74
CA ILE A 146 -0.59 5.29 -9.30
C ILE A 146 -0.74 5.20 -10.82
N GLU A 147 -1.93 5.44 -11.37
CA GLU A 147 -2.15 5.46 -12.82
C GLU A 147 -1.33 6.54 -13.54
N GLN A 148 -1.18 7.71 -12.90
CA GLN A 148 -0.31 8.78 -13.41
C GLN A 148 1.15 8.34 -13.44
N GLU A 149 1.64 7.70 -12.37
CA GLU A 149 3.03 7.22 -12.30
C GLU A 149 3.31 6.14 -13.34
N ILE A 150 2.38 5.20 -13.58
CA ILE A 150 2.49 4.22 -14.67
C ILE A 150 2.60 4.93 -16.02
N SER A 151 1.74 5.93 -16.26
CA SER A 151 1.73 6.71 -17.49
C SER A 151 3.03 7.50 -17.69
N CYS A 152 3.70 7.91 -16.61
CA CYS A 152 5.01 8.56 -16.66
C CYS A 152 6.16 7.60 -16.99
N LEU A 153 6.06 6.33 -16.59
CA LEU A 153 7.08 5.31 -16.91
C LEU A 153 7.04 4.86 -18.39
N GLN A 154 5.89 5.01 -19.06
CA GLN A 154 5.68 4.61 -20.45
C GLN A 154 6.05 5.70 -21.48
N GLN A 155 6.45 6.89 -21.03
CA GLN A 155 6.85 8.04 -21.86
C GLN A 155 8.37 8.08 -22.07
#